data_AF-A0A942ZNQ7-F1
#
_entry.id   AF-A0A942ZNQ7-F1
#
_cell.length_a   1.000
_cell.length_b   1.000
_cell.length_c   1.000
_cell.angle_alpha   90.00
_cell.angle_beta   90.00
_cell.angle_gamma   90.00
#
_symmetry.space_group_name_H-M   'P 1'
#
loop_
_entity.id
_entity.type
_entity.pdbx_description
1 polymer ?
#
loop_
_entity_poly.entity_id
_entity_poly.type
_entity_poly.pdbx_seq_one_letter_code
_entity_poly.pdbx_strand_id
1 'polypeptide(L)'
;MQYYASHYLWHAGQDKLFRMQRIGLEVSGRTWVSMEPLEEEVRNTQWLGGLIVLAASDSELRKGETFQEFRARTVSAVTGDQPLYAFHVPFFDLQKMEFTERSRLVRL
;
A
#
# COMPACT_ATOMS: atom_id res chain seq x y z
N MET A 1 9.12 -1.01 16.01
CA MET A 1 8.45 -0.67 14.75
C MET A 1 9.37 -1.01 13.60
N GLN A 2 8.81 -1.51 12.50
CA GLN A 2 9.54 -1.74 11.26
C GLN A 2 9.02 -0.76 10.21
N TYR A 3 9.93 -0.15 9.47
CA TYR A 3 9.57 0.84 8.46
C TYR A 3 9.73 0.27 7.06
N TYR A 4 8.78 0.59 6.20
CA TYR A 4 8.80 0.22 4.80
C TYR A 4 8.58 1.45 3.93
N ALA A 5 9.25 1.48 2.79
CA ALA A 5 9.04 2.50 1.77
C ALA A 5 8.90 1.84 0.39
N SER A 6 8.20 2.53 -0.50
CA SER A 6 8.06 2.12 -1.89
C SER A 6 7.94 3.36 -2.79
N HIS A 7 7.89 3.17 -4.12
CA HIS A 7 7.91 4.28 -5.07
C HIS A 7 6.61 5.08 -4.94
N TYR A 8 5.53 4.34 -4.71
CA TYR A 8 4.21 4.87 -4.44
C TYR A 8 3.60 4.18 -3.22
N LEU A 9 2.75 4.94 -2.54
CA LEU A 9 1.82 4.45 -1.54
C LEU A 9 0.42 4.92 -1.94
N TRP A 10 -0.55 4.01 -2.04
CA TRP A 10 -1.94 4.38 -2.22
C TRP A 10 -2.72 4.18 -0.92
N HIS A 11 -3.46 5.21 -0.50
CA HIS A 11 -4.23 5.22 0.73
C HIS A 11 -5.73 5.15 0.42
N ALA A 12 -6.37 4.00 0.68
CA ALA A 12 -7.77 3.77 0.34
C ALA A 12 -8.72 4.74 1.03
N GLY A 13 -8.54 5.00 2.33
CA GLY A 13 -9.40 5.92 3.08
C GLY A 13 -9.34 7.39 2.65
N GLN A 14 -8.33 7.77 1.84
CA GLN A 14 -8.16 9.13 1.32
C GLN A 14 -8.30 9.18 -0.21
N ASP A 15 -8.48 8.02 -0.85
CA ASP A 15 -8.29 7.77 -2.28
C ASP A 15 -7.11 8.57 -2.89
N LYS A 16 -5.96 8.52 -2.23
CA LYS A 16 -4.80 9.33 -2.62
C LYS A 16 -3.57 8.48 -2.83
N LEU A 17 -2.87 8.78 -3.93
CA LEU A 17 -1.57 8.23 -4.24
C LEU A 17 -0.49 9.21 -3.75
N PHE A 18 0.41 8.71 -2.93
CA PHE A 18 1.55 9.43 -2.39
C PHE A 18 2.85 8.92 -2.99
N ARG A 19 3.84 9.81 -3.05
CA ARG A 19 5.23 9.52 -3.40
C ARG A 19 6.09 9.86 -2.20
N MET A 20 7.26 9.24 -2.11
CA MET A 20 8.27 9.56 -1.09
C MET A 20 7.65 9.51 0.32
N GLN A 21 6.97 8.40 0.63
CA GLN A 21 6.45 8.13 1.98
C GLN A 21 7.06 6.84 2.49
N ARG A 22 7.28 6.78 3.80
CA ARG A 22 7.49 5.54 4.53
C ARG A 22 6.32 5.28 5.45
N ILE A 23 6.07 4.00 5.72
CA ILE A 23 5.08 3.57 6.69
C ILE A 23 5.76 2.86 7.86
N GLY A 24 5.32 3.18 9.07
CA GLY A 24 5.68 2.45 10.28
C GLY A 24 4.64 1.38 10.59
N LEU A 25 5.10 0.14 10.75
CA LEU A 25 4.27 -0.98 11.20
C LEU A 25 4.60 -1.36 12.64
N GLU A 26 3.54 -1.66 13.40
CA GLU A 26 3.69 -2.30 14.69
C GLU A 26 4.10 -3.76 14.49
N VAL A 27 5.14 -4.20 15.21
CA VAL A 27 5.69 -5.56 15.08
C VAL A 27 4.68 -6.59 15.60
N SER A 28 3.91 -6.22 16.62
CA SER A 28 2.75 -6.93 17.13
C SER A 28 1.51 -6.58 16.30
N GLY A 29 1.02 -7.52 15.50
CA GLY A 29 -0.27 -7.38 14.78
C GLY A 29 -0.19 -6.82 13.35
N ARG A 30 0.97 -6.29 12.92
CA ARG A 30 1.18 -5.80 11.53
C ARG A 30 0.14 -4.75 11.10
N THR A 31 -0.32 -3.97 12.07
CA THR A 31 -1.23 -2.85 11.82
C THR A 31 -0.40 -1.65 11.37
N TRP A 32 -0.93 -0.89 10.42
CA TRP A 32 -0.34 0.38 10.03
C TRP A 32 -0.47 1.38 11.17
N VAL A 33 0.63 2.08 11.51
CA VAL A 33 0.67 2.99 12.67
C VAL A 33 1.04 4.41 12.26
N SER A 34 1.95 4.59 11.31
CA SER A 34 2.38 5.92 10.87
C SER A 34 2.62 5.96 9.37
N MET A 35 2.44 7.15 8.79
CA MET A 35 2.89 7.51 7.46
C MET A 35 3.70 8.81 7.58
N GLU A 36 4.94 8.79 7.10
CA GLU A 36 5.90 9.88 7.26
C GLU A 36 6.55 10.20 5.92
N PRO A 37 6.81 11.48 5.60
CA PRO A 37 7.60 11.85 4.43
C PRO A 37 8.98 11.19 4.45
N LEU A 38 9.42 10.71 3.28
CA LEU A 38 10.74 10.14 3.04
C LEU A 38 11.51 11.08 2.11
N GLU A 39 11.99 12.20 2.64
CA GLU A 39 12.74 13.19 1.86
C GLU A 39 14.17 12.74 1.57
N GLU A 40 14.74 11.93 2.45
CA GLU A 40 16.09 11.38 2.36
C GLU A 40 16.10 9.90 2.78
N GLU A 41 17.23 9.22 2.55
CA GLU A 41 17.41 7.85 3.02
C GLU A 41 17.47 7.81 4.55
N VAL A 42 16.43 7.23 5.16
CA VAL A 42 16.37 7.08 6.62
C VAL A 42 16.76 5.66 7.02
N ARG A 43 17.69 5.55 7.96
CA ARG A 43 18.12 4.27 8.56
C ARG A 43 16.92 3.46 9.05
N ASN A 44 17.05 2.14 9.01
CA ASN A 44 16.02 1.19 9.47
C ASN A 44 14.70 1.25 8.65
N THR A 45 14.78 1.67 7.39
CA THR A 45 13.67 1.62 6.42
C THR A 45 13.95 0.57 5.36
N GLN A 46 13.06 -0.40 5.19
CA GLN A 46 13.17 -1.40 4.14
C GLN A 46 12.53 -0.89 2.85
N TRP A 47 13.31 -0.87 1.77
CA TRP A 47 12.83 -0.45 0.46
C TRP A 47 12.15 -1.63 -0.28
N LEU A 48 10.88 -1.49 -0.63
CA LEU A 48 10.08 -2.50 -1.34
C LEU A 48 9.73 -2.07 -2.77
N GLY A 49 10.28 -2.78 -3.77
CA GLY A 49 9.90 -2.62 -5.19
C GLY A 49 8.40 -2.71 -5.43
N GLY A 50 7.81 -1.82 -6.22
CA GLY A 50 6.37 -1.84 -6.56
C GLY A 50 5.55 -0.78 -5.84
N LEU A 51 4.43 -1.19 -5.24
CA LEU A 51 3.45 -0.31 -4.62
C LEU A 51 3.14 -0.77 -3.19
N ILE A 52 2.97 0.19 -2.28
CA ILE A 52 2.33 -0.06 -0.97
C ILE A 52 0.86 0.40 -1.05
N VAL A 53 -0.04 -0.39 -0.49
CA VAL A 53 -1.47 -0.10 -0.38
C VAL A 53 -1.88 -0.10 1.09
N LEU A 54 -2.54 0.97 1.53
CA LEU A 54 -3.23 1.02 2.83
C LEU A 54 -4.72 0.81 2.60
N ALA A 55 -5.23 -0.35 3.01
CA ALA A 55 -6.61 -0.78 2.74
C ALA A 55 -7.18 -1.66 3.87
N ALA A 56 -8.47 -2.00 3.80
CA ALA A 56 -9.12 -2.91 4.75
C ALA A 56 -8.45 -4.30 4.76
N SER A 57 -8.55 -5.04 5.88
CA SER A 57 -7.83 -6.31 6.07
C SER A 57 -8.16 -7.41 5.06
N ASP A 58 -9.37 -7.40 4.53
CA ASP A 58 -9.93 -8.37 3.58
C ASP A 58 -9.74 -7.98 2.12
N SER A 59 -8.93 -6.94 1.86
CA SER A 59 -8.60 -6.51 0.50
C SER A 59 -7.87 -7.62 -0.27
N GLU A 60 -8.20 -7.74 -1.55
CA GLU A 60 -7.56 -8.68 -2.48
C GLU A 60 -7.49 -8.08 -3.88
N LEU A 61 -6.57 -8.58 -4.71
CA LEU A 61 -6.57 -8.31 -6.15
C LEU A 61 -7.43 -9.35 -6.86
N ARG A 62 -8.37 -8.90 -7.68
CA ARG A 62 -9.18 -9.79 -8.51
C ARG A 62 -8.49 -10.06 -9.85
N LYS A 63 -8.67 -11.26 -10.39
CA LYS A 63 -8.03 -11.65 -11.66
C LYS A 63 -8.51 -10.73 -12.79
N GLY A 64 -7.56 -10.12 -13.51
CA GLY A 64 -7.84 -9.22 -14.64
C GLY A 64 -8.32 -7.83 -14.22
N GLU A 65 -8.39 -7.54 -12.92
CA GLU A 65 -8.77 -6.22 -12.41
C GLU A 65 -7.65 -5.22 -12.66
N THR A 66 -8.01 -4.05 -13.18
CA THR A 66 -7.09 -2.93 -13.35
C THR A 66 -6.84 -2.23 -12.02
N PHE A 67 -5.77 -1.42 -11.95
CA PHE A 67 -5.50 -0.65 -10.74
C PHE A 67 -6.63 0.36 -10.43
N GLN A 68 -7.26 0.94 -11.46
CA GLN A 68 -8.37 1.87 -11.28
C GLN A 68 -9.62 1.18 -10.72
N GLU A 69 -9.98 0.01 -11.25
CA GLU A 69 -11.12 -0.77 -10.75
C GLU A 69 -10.90 -1.22 -9.30
N PHE A 70 -9.69 -1.70 -8.98
CA PHE A 70 -9.31 -2.02 -7.62
C PHE A 70 -9.47 -0.84 -6.67
N ARG A 71 -8.99 0.35 -7.06
CA ARG A 71 -9.13 1.58 -6.26
C ARG A 71 -10.60 1.90 -6.02
N ALA A 72 -11.40 1.96 -7.08
CA ALA A 72 -12.83 2.30 -6.99
C ALA A 72 -13.56 1.36 -6.03
N ARG A 73 -13.36 0.04 -6.19
CA ARG A 73 -13.95 -0.97 -5.32
C ARG A 73 -13.49 -0.85 -3.87
N THR A 74 -12.18 -0.68 -3.66
CA THR A 74 -11.59 -0.68 -2.33
C THR A 74 -11.98 0.58 -1.56
N VAL A 75 -12.04 1.74 -2.20
CA VAL A 75 -12.53 3.00 -1.59
C VAL A 75 -13.98 2.84 -1.13
N SER A 76 -14.85 2.26 -1.96
CA SER A 76 -16.24 2.02 -1.57
C SER A 76 -16.40 1.04 -0.41
N ALA A 77 -15.41 0.15 -0.21
CA ALA A 77 -15.40 -0.78 0.92
C ALA A 77 -14.83 -0.15 2.20
N VAL A 78 -14.22 1.05 2.14
CA VAL A 78 -13.72 1.72 3.34
C VAL A 78 -14.84 2.46 4.07
N THR A 79 -15.23 1.96 5.23
CA THR A 79 -16.27 2.57 6.07
C THR A 79 -15.66 3.29 7.28
N GLY A 80 -15.87 4.61 7.38
CA GLY A 80 -15.57 5.40 8.58
C GLY A 80 -14.12 5.25 9.07
N ASP A 81 -13.96 5.09 10.39
CA ASP A 81 -12.66 4.99 11.08
C ASP A 81 -12.11 3.56 11.17
N GLN A 82 -12.48 2.67 10.25
CA GLN A 82 -11.99 1.29 10.29
C GLN A 82 -10.45 1.25 10.16
N PRO A 83 -9.78 0.30 10.84
CA PRO A 83 -8.34 0.18 10.76
C PRO A 83 -7.90 -0.20 9.35
N LEU A 84 -6.90 0.50 8.84
CA LEU A 84 -6.21 0.16 7.60
C LEU A 84 -4.97 -0.70 7.88
N TYR A 85 -4.67 -1.57 6.94
CA TYR A 85 -3.53 -2.45 6.96
C TYR A 85 -2.64 -2.18 5.76
N ALA A 86 -1.34 -2.40 5.95
CA ALA A 86 -0.38 -2.24 4.87
C ALA A 86 -0.23 -3.52 4.08
N PHE A 87 -0.30 -3.36 2.76
CA PHE A 87 -0.04 -4.40 1.81
C PHE A 87 1.04 -3.96 0.84
N HIS A 88 1.89 -4.89 0.47
CA HIS A 88 2.84 -4.76 -0.61
C HIS A 88 2.29 -5.43 -1.86
N VAL A 89 2.37 -4.70 -2.97
CA VAL A 89 2.11 -5.23 -4.32
C VAL A 89 3.44 -5.36 -5.06
N PRO A 90 4.09 -6.53 -5.05
CA PRO A 90 5.27 -6.77 -5.86
C PRO A 90 4.90 -6.77 -7.35
N PHE A 91 5.89 -6.48 -8.20
CA PHE A 91 5.75 -6.49 -9.66
C PHE A 91 4.64 -5.57 -10.20
N PHE A 92 4.32 -4.48 -9.50
CA PHE A 92 3.46 -3.41 -10.03
C PHE A 92 4.22 -2.64 -11.12
N ASP A 93 3.58 -2.39 -12.26
CA ASP A 93 4.17 -1.59 -13.34
C ASP A 93 4.07 -0.10 -12.97
N LEU A 94 5.20 0.47 -12.57
CA LEU A 94 5.31 1.86 -12.12
C LEU A 94 5.22 2.87 -13.26
N GLN A 95 5.52 2.46 -14.49
CA GLN A 95 5.47 3.35 -15.64
C GLN A 95 4.04 3.47 -16.16
N LYS A 96 3.33 2.33 -16.24
CA LYS A 96 1.94 2.29 -16.68
C LYS A 96 0.93 2.53 -15.56
N MET A 97 1.36 2.43 -14.32
CA MET A 97 0.49 2.45 -13.13
C MET A 97 -0.55 1.32 -13.14
N GLU A 98 -0.10 0.10 -13.44
CA GLU A 98 -0.95 -1.07 -13.64
C GLU A 98 -0.48 -2.29 -12.86
N PHE A 99 -1.42 -3.18 -12.51
CA PHE A 99 -1.09 -4.52 -12.06
C PHE A 99 -0.56 -5.35 -13.23
N THR A 100 0.42 -6.20 -12.94
CA THR A 100 0.87 -7.23 -13.87
C THR A 100 0.23 -8.57 -13.49
N GLU A 101 0.37 -9.58 -14.36
CA GLU A 101 -0.08 -10.94 -14.05
C GLU A 101 0.58 -11.55 -12.80
N ARG A 102 1.71 -10.99 -12.36
CA ARG A 102 2.45 -11.43 -11.17
C ARG A 102 2.13 -10.61 -9.92
N SER A 103 1.40 -9.50 -10.08
CA SER A 103 0.97 -8.66 -8.98
C SER A 103 0.01 -9.42 -8.09
N ARG A 104 0.17 -9.20 -6.78
CA ARG A 104 -0.63 -9.83 -5.73
C ARG A 104 -0.60 -8.93 -4.51
N LEU A 105 -1.62 -8.99 -3.67
CA LEU A 105 -1.64 -8.24 -2.42
C LEU A 105 -0.97 -9.10 -1.34
N VAL A 106 0.15 -8.65 -0.79
CA VAL A 106 0.89 -9.34 0.29
C VAL A 106 0.82 -8.49 1.54
N ARG A 107 0.26 -9.02 2.62
CA ARG A 107 0.21 -8.28 3.88
C ARG A 107 1.61 -8.14 4.47
N LEU A 108 2.01 -6.90 4.72
CA LEU A 108 3.28 -6.57 5.39
C LEU A 108 3.17 -6.89 6.87
#